data_AF-A0A9D2Y8C6-F1
#
_entry.id   AF-A0A9D2Y8C6-F1
#
_cell.length_a   1.000
_cell.length_b   1.000
_cell.length_c   1.000
_cell.angle_alpha   90.00
_cell.angle_beta   90.00
_cell.angle_gamma   90.00
#
_symmetry.space_group_name_H-M   'P 1'
#
loop_
_entity.id
_entity.type
_entity.pdbx_description
1 polymer ?
#
loop_
_entity_poly.entity_id
_entity_poly.type
_entity_poly.pdbx_seq_one_letter_code
_entity_poly.pdbx_strand_id
1 'polypeptide(L)'
;MSSLYGNPYLNHFLLATVEIPAYLVSWLLTQNFPRRLCFISFVLLGALALLCTQIVTDSHPAVIMFLVLLSKFGVLTGIGVLYVYSGELFPTVIRNTAMSSCAMFTRVGSSVSPYLMELVGIFEFLPSILMGALLLLSVLLCIFLPETFRQPLPDTIQQMPLMRW
;
A
#
# COMPACT_ATOMS: atom_id res chain seq x y z
N MET A 1 -1.49 -17.49 -10.69
CA MET A 1 -2.67 -16.63 -10.46
C MET A 1 -3.38 -16.31 -11.79
N SER A 2 -3.76 -17.33 -12.57
CA SER A 2 -4.36 -17.19 -13.91
C SER A 2 -5.70 -17.92 -14.07
N SER A 3 -6.34 -18.30 -12.96
CA SER A 3 -7.57 -19.10 -12.97
C SER A 3 -8.68 -18.50 -12.08
N LEU A 4 -8.83 -17.17 -12.04
CA LEU A 4 -10.09 -16.55 -11.67
C LEU A 4 -10.98 -16.53 -12.92
N TYR A 5 -11.88 -17.52 -13.00
CA TYR A 5 -12.79 -17.85 -14.09
C TYR A 5 -13.23 -16.61 -14.92
N GLY A 6 -12.60 -16.43 -16.08
CA GLY A 6 -12.73 -15.28 -16.95
C GLY A 6 -11.50 -15.12 -17.85
N ASN A 7 -11.63 -14.42 -18.97
CA ASN A 7 -10.53 -14.22 -19.90
C ASN A 7 -9.37 -13.48 -19.19
N PRO A 8 -8.16 -14.06 -19.05
CA PRO A 8 -7.07 -13.47 -18.26
C PRO A 8 -6.69 -12.05 -18.70
N TYR A 9 -6.91 -11.71 -19.97
CA TYR A 9 -6.75 -10.37 -20.50
C TYR A 9 -7.71 -9.36 -19.84
N LEU A 10 -8.96 -9.75 -19.56
CA LEU A 10 -9.94 -8.88 -18.89
C LEU A 10 -9.58 -8.64 -17.43
N ASN A 11 -9.12 -9.68 -16.72
CA ASN A 11 -8.69 -9.54 -15.33
C ASN A 11 -7.49 -8.59 -15.23
N HIS A 12 -6.52 -8.73 -16.13
CA HIS A 12 -5.37 -7.84 -16.18
C HIS A 12 -5.76 -6.41 -16.58
N PHE A 13 -6.67 -6.25 -17.54
CA PHE A 13 -7.19 -4.95 -17.95
C PHE A 13 -7.90 -4.22 -16.81
N LEU A 14 -8.73 -4.92 -16.02
CA LEU A 14 -9.41 -4.36 -14.86
C LEU A 14 -8.43 -3.98 -13.76
N LEU A 15 -7.43 -4.81 -13.49
CA LEU A 15 -6.35 -4.47 -12.56
C LEU A 15 -5.62 -3.20 -13.00
N ALA A 16 -5.25 -3.08 -14.28
CA ALA A 16 -4.57 -1.89 -14.81
C ALA A 16 -5.46 -0.64 -14.76
N THR A 17 -6.74 -0.78 -15.09
CA THR A 17 -7.70 0.33 -15.07
C THR A 17 -7.86 0.94 -13.69
N VAL A 18 -7.81 0.13 -12.63
CA VAL A 18 -7.92 0.59 -11.22
C VAL A 18 -6.72 1.40 -10.75
N GLU A 19 -5.58 1.35 -11.43
CA GLU A 19 -4.40 2.15 -11.07
C GLU A 19 -4.64 3.65 -11.29
N ILE A 20 -5.27 4.02 -12.41
CA ILE A 20 -5.55 5.41 -12.77
C ILE A 20 -6.39 6.13 -11.69
N PRO A 21 -7.57 5.61 -11.27
CA PRO A 21 -8.36 6.26 -10.22
C PRO A 21 -7.65 6.20 -8.86
N ALA A 22 -6.87 5.15 -8.56
CA ALA A 22 -6.11 5.09 -7.31
C ALA A 22 -5.10 6.24 -7.19
N TYR A 23 -4.40 6.56 -8.29
CA TYR A 23 -3.48 7.69 -8.33
C TYR A 23 -4.19 9.04 -8.26
N LEU A 24 -5.30 9.22 -8.98
CA LEU A 24 -6.11 10.44 -8.89
C LEU A 24 -6.61 10.70 -7.47
N VAL A 25 -7.12 9.66 -6.79
CA VAL A 25 -7.57 9.75 -5.40
C VAL A 25 -6.40 10.06 -4.47
N SER A 26 -5.23 9.43 -4.66
CA SER A 26 -4.06 9.72 -3.84
C SER A 26 -3.62 11.19 -3.95
N TRP A 27 -3.71 11.77 -5.15
CA TRP A 27 -3.40 13.18 -5.39
C TRP A 27 -4.39 14.10 -4.68
N LEU A 28 -5.70 13.84 -4.81
CA LEU A 28 -6.75 14.62 -4.14
C LEU A 28 -6.66 14.56 -2.61
N LEU A 29 -6.37 13.38 -2.05
CA LEU A 29 -6.22 13.19 -0.61
C LEU A 29 -5.04 13.98 -0.05
N THR A 30 -3.92 13.99 -0.78
CA THR A 30 -2.70 14.69 -0.39
C THR A 30 -2.89 16.21 -0.30
N GLN A 31 -3.82 16.77 -1.07
CA GLN A 31 -4.13 18.21 -1.05
C GLN A 31 -5.02 18.61 0.14
N ASN A 32 -6.00 17.79 0.50
CA ASN A 32 -7.10 18.21 1.36
C ASN A 32 -7.10 17.59 2.77
N PHE A 33 -6.40 16.47 2.98
CA PHE A 33 -6.54 15.67 4.19
C PHE A 33 -5.23 15.41 4.95
N PRO A 34 -5.31 15.13 6.26
CA PRO A 34 -4.19 14.64 7.07
C PRO A 34 -3.62 13.33 6.52
N ARG A 35 -2.34 13.35 6.16
CA ARG A 35 -1.65 12.26 5.44
C ARG A 35 -1.61 10.96 6.21
N ARG A 36 -1.42 11.03 7.52
CA ARG A 36 -1.36 9.88 8.40
C ARG A 36 -2.70 9.15 8.46
N LEU A 37 -3.80 9.87 8.65
CA LEU A 37 -5.14 9.26 8.71
C LEU A 37 -5.56 8.68 7.35
N CYS A 38 -5.21 9.35 6.25
CA CYS A 38 -5.42 8.80 4.91
C CYS A 38 -4.64 7.50 4.73
N PHE A 39 -3.33 7.48 5.02
CA PHE A 39 -2.53 6.27 4.88
C PHE A 39 -3.10 5.11 5.69
N ILE A 40 -3.40 5.34 6.98
CA ILE A 40 -3.94 4.32 7.88
C ILE A 40 -5.28 3.78 7.36
N SER A 41 -6.22 4.66 6.98
CA SER A 41 -7.56 4.24 6.54
C SER A 41 -7.54 3.44 5.24
N PHE A 42 -6.83 3.90 4.21
CA PHE A 42 -6.78 3.22 2.91
C PHE A 42 -6.01 1.90 2.96
N VAL A 43 -4.91 1.85 3.71
CA VAL A 43 -4.13 0.60 3.87
C VAL A 43 -4.88 -0.41 4.75
N LEU A 44 -5.57 0.02 5.81
CA LEU A 44 -6.45 -0.86 6.59
C LEU A 44 -7.59 -1.40 5.75
N LEU A 45 -8.25 -0.56 4.96
CA LEU A 45 -9.31 -0.99 4.05
C LEU A 45 -8.79 -2.01 3.03
N GLY A 46 -7.59 -1.77 2.48
CA GLY A 46 -6.95 -2.71 1.56
C GLY A 46 -6.59 -4.05 2.20
N ALA A 47 -6.06 -4.02 3.43
CA ALA A 47 -5.71 -5.21 4.22
C ALA A 47 -6.94 -6.02 4.62
N LEU A 48 -8.00 -5.37 5.09
CA LEU A 48 -9.27 -6.01 5.42
C LEU A 48 -9.90 -6.65 4.18
N ALA A 49 -9.93 -5.93 3.05
CA ALA A 49 -10.42 -6.48 1.79
C ALA A 49 -9.61 -7.72 1.36
N LEU A 50 -8.28 -7.71 1.57
CA LEU A 50 -7.41 -8.83 1.21
C LEU A 50 -7.70 -10.04 2.11
N LEU A 51 -7.86 -9.84 3.41
CA LEU A 51 -8.22 -10.92 4.34
C LEU A 51 -9.62 -11.47 4.06
N CYS A 52 -10.58 -10.62 3.69
CA CYS A 52 -11.92 -11.05 3.32
C CYS A 52 -11.92 -11.94 2.05
N THR A 53 -10.99 -11.76 1.11
CA THR A 53 -10.89 -12.67 -0.05
C THR A 53 -10.67 -14.13 0.35
N GLN A 54 -10.01 -14.38 1.50
CA GLN A 54 -9.70 -15.72 1.99
C GLN A 54 -10.90 -16.42 2.65
N ILE A 55 -11.92 -15.64 3.04
CA ILE A 55 -13.14 -16.17 3.67
C ILE A 55 -14.17 -16.53 2.59
N VAL A 56 -14.12 -15.85 1.43
CA VAL A 56 -15.09 -15.95 0.34
C VAL A 56 -14.51 -16.83 -0.79
N THR A 57 -14.08 -18.06 -0.46
CA THR A 57 -13.31 -18.87 -1.43
C THR A 57 -14.17 -19.49 -2.52
N ASP A 58 -15.48 -19.72 -2.33
CA ASP A 58 -16.22 -20.66 -3.21
C ASP A 58 -17.57 -20.20 -3.79
N SER A 59 -18.16 -19.07 -3.38
CA SER A 59 -19.57 -18.79 -3.73
C SER A 59 -19.80 -17.84 -4.92
N HIS A 60 -18.99 -16.77 -5.08
CA HIS A 60 -19.24 -15.74 -6.11
C HIS A 60 -17.96 -15.11 -6.69
N PRO A 61 -17.54 -15.44 -7.93
CA PRO A 61 -16.28 -14.96 -8.52
C PRO A 61 -16.27 -13.44 -8.76
N ALA A 62 -17.43 -12.84 -9.04
CA ALA A 62 -17.56 -11.38 -9.18
C ALA A 62 -17.24 -10.65 -7.87
N VAL A 63 -17.59 -11.25 -6.73
CA VAL A 63 -17.33 -10.67 -5.40
C VAL A 63 -15.84 -10.76 -5.09
N ILE A 64 -15.20 -11.90 -5.34
CA ILE A 64 -13.74 -12.06 -5.16
C ILE A 64 -12.98 -11.02 -6.00
N MET A 65 -13.37 -10.85 -7.27
CA MET A 65 -12.74 -9.87 -8.14
C MET A 65 -12.91 -8.44 -7.63
N PHE A 66 -14.10 -8.08 -7.15
CA PHE A 66 -14.35 -6.78 -6.54
C PHE A 66 -13.46 -6.57 -5.30
N LEU A 67 -13.35 -7.56 -4.41
CA LEU A 67 -12.49 -7.48 -3.23
C LEU A 67 -11.01 -7.32 -3.61
N VAL A 68 -10.52 -8.06 -4.61
CA VAL A 68 -9.13 -7.94 -5.09
C VAL A 68 -8.86 -6.55 -5.66
N LEU A 69 -9.81 -6.01 -6.44
CA LEU A 69 -9.70 -4.65 -6.98
C LEU A 69 -9.72 -3.60 -5.86
N LEU A 70 -10.56 -3.79 -4.84
CA LEU A 70 -10.64 -2.93 -3.66
C LEU A 70 -9.35 -2.95 -2.84
N SER A 71 -8.77 -4.14 -2.62
CA SER A 71 -7.46 -4.31 -1.99
C SER A 71 -6.37 -3.59 -2.76
N LYS A 72 -6.30 -3.82 -4.07
CA LYS A 72 -5.30 -3.19 -4.94
C LYS A 72 -5.43 -1.66 -4.91
N PHE A 73 -6.65 -1.15 -5.00
CA PHE A 73 -6.95 0.28 -4.91
C PHE A 73 -6.46 0.88 -3.59
N GLY A 74 -6.84 0.29 -2.44
CA GLY A 74 -6.45 0.79 -1.12
C GLY A 74 -4.94 0.81 -0.90
N VAL A 75 -4.25 -0.26 -1.31
CA VAL A 75 -2.78 -0.35 -1.19
C VAL A 75 -2.09 0.66 -2.11
N LEU A 76 -2.53 0.81 -3.36
CA LEU A 76 -1.95 1.78 -4.30
C LEU A 76 -2.11 3.22 -3.84
N THR A 77 -3.31 3.59 -3.39
CA THR A 77 -3.56 4.92 -2.84
C THR A 77 -2.70 5.17 -1.59
N GLY A 78 -2.57 4.16 -0.72
CA GLY A 78 -1.68 4.21 0.44
C GLY A 78 -0.21 4.44 0.07
N ILE A 79 0.32 3.70 -0.92
CA ILE A 79 1.70 3.89 -1.41
C ILE A 79 1.90 5.30 -1.95
N GLY A 80 0.94 5.83 -2.72
CA GLY A 80 0.98 7.20 -3.22
C GLY A 80 1.10 8.23 -2.10
N VAL A 81 0.22 8.15 -1.10
CA VAL A 81 0.24 9.05 0.09
C VAL A 81 1.54 8.89 0.87
N LEU A 82 2.04 7.68 1.08
CA LEU A 82 3.27 7.40 1.81
C LEU A 82 4.52 7.97 1.10
N TYR A 83 4.52 7.96 -0.22
CA TYR A 83 5.61 8.52 -1.02
C TYR A 83 5.71 10.04 -0.84
N VAL A 84 4.57 10.75 -0.88
CA VAL A 84 4.55 12.20 -0.62
C VAL A 84 4.86 12.47 0.85
N TYR A 85 4.34 11.66 1.77
CA TYR A 85 4.57 11.80 3.20
C TYR A 85 6.05 11.66 3.56
N SER A 86 6.74 10.67 2.97
CA SER A 86 8.19 10.49 3.10
C SER A 86 8.95 11.71 2.57
N GLY A 87 8.47 12.33 1.48
CA GLY A 87 9.06 13.54 0.93
C GLY A 87 8.94 14.79 1.80
N GLU A 88 7.97 14.84 2.72
CA GLU A 88 7.84 15.92 3.71
C GLU A 88 8.59 15.64 5.01
N LEU A 89 8.74 14.37 5.37
CA LEU A 89 9.42 13.98 6.60
C LEU A 89 10.94 14.20 6.51
N PHE A 90 11.52 13.99 5.32
CA PHE A 90 12.96 14.09 5.10
C PHE A 90 13.36 15.46 4.50
N PRO A 91 14.38 16.15 5.05
CA PRO A 91 14.86 17.42 4.53
C PRO A 91 15.55 17.20 3.19
N THR A 92 15.57 18.25 2.37
CA THR A 92 16.04 18.25 0.98
C THR A 92 17.40 17.58 0.79
N VAL A 93 18.31 17.74 1.74
CA VAL A 93 19.68 17.18 1.72
C VAL A 93 19.71 15.64 1.72
N ILE A 94 18.84 14.98 2.50
CA ILE A 94 18.82 13.51 2.64
C ILE A 94 17.61 12.86 1.95
N ARG A 95 16.65 13.66 1.48
CA ARG A 95 15.41 13.18 0.88
C ARG A 95 15.66 12.21 -0.28
N ASN A 96 16.59 12.54 -1.18
CA ASN A 96 16.89 11.69 -2.33
C ASN A 96 17.47 10.33 -1.90
N THR A 97 18.37 10.33 -0.91
CA THR A 97 18.98 9.11 -0.36
C THR A 97 17.97 8.26 0.42
N ALA A 98 17.08 8.89 1.19
CA ALA A 98 16.02 8.20 1.92
C ALA A 98 14.96 7.59 0.98
N MET A 99 14.59 8.30 -0.10
CA MET A 99 13.68 7.77 -1.10
C MET A 99 14.31 6.62 -1.89
N SER A 100 15.59 6.71 -2.26
CA SER A 100 16.27 5.65 -2.99
C SER A 100 16.45 4.39 -2.14
N SER A 101 16.74 4.52 -0.84
CA SER A 101 16.80 3.37 0.06
C SER A 101 15.43 2.69 0.22
N CYS A 102 14.34 3.46 0.37
CA CYS A 102 12.97 2.93 0.36
C CYS A 102 12.65 2.20 -0.95
N ALA A 103 13.08 2.75 -2.10
CA ALA A 103 12.91 2.09 -3.38
C ALA A 103 13.70 0.76 -3.45
N MET A 104 14.91 0.68 -2.90
CA MET A 104 15.66 -0.59 -2.81
C MET A 104 14.87 -1.65 -2.03
N PHE A 105 14.28 -1.30 -0.88
CA PHE A 105 13.43 -2.23 -0.12
C PHE A 105 12.19 -2.68 -0.92
N THR A 106 11.58 -1.78 -1.69
CA THR A 106 10.46 -2.13 -2.58
C THR A 106 10.88 -3.13 -3.65
N ARG A 107 12.10 -3.00 -4.19
CA ARG A 107 12.67 -3.96 -5.16
C ARG A 107 12.95 -5.30 -4.52
N VAL A 108 13.47 -5.33 -3.29
CA VAL A 108 13.63 -6.59 -2.54
C VAL A 108 12.27 -7.27 -2.36
N GLY A 109 11.22 -6.53 -1.98
CA GLY A 109 9.86 -7.09 -1.90
C GLY A 109 9.36 -7.67 -3.23
N SER A 110 9.67 -7.01 -4.35
CA SER A 110 9.35 -7.51 -5.69
C SER A 110 10.10 -8.81 -6.01
N SER A 111 11.36 -8.93 -5.60
CA SER A 111 12.16 -10.16 -5.74
C SER A 111 11.65 -11.31 -4.88
N VAL A 112 11.02 -11.01 -3.72
CA VAL A 112 10.40 -12.02 -2.84
C VAL A 112 9.04 -12.50 -3.37
N SER A 113 8.33 -11.67 -4.16
CA SER A 113 7.01 -12.00 -4.71
C SER A 113 6.88 -13.34 -5.45
N PRO A 114 7.82 -13.77 -6.33
CA PRO A 114 7.70 -15.08 -7.00
C PRO A 114 7.80 -16.26 -6.02
N TYR A 115 8.59 -16.15 -4.96
CA TYR A 115 8.68 -17.21 -3.93
C TYR A 115 7.36 -17.36 -3.18
N LEU A 116 6.65 -16.26 -2.93
CA LEU A 116 5.30 -16.31 -2.34
C LEU A 116 4.30 -17.01 -3.28
N MET A 117 4.40 -16.82 -4.61
CA MET A 117 3.56 -17.53 -5.58
C MET A 117 3.85 -19.03 -5.60
N GLU A 118 5.11 -19.43 -5.44
CA GLU A 118 5.51 -20.84 -5.38
C GLU A 118 4.94 -21.51 -4.12
N LEU A 119 4.91 -20.77 -3.00
CA LEU A 119 4.39 -21.23 -1.71
C LEU A 119 2.86 -21.45 -1.71
N VAL A 120 2.11 -20.77 -2.60
CA VAL A 120 0.66 -21.02 -2.83
C VAL A 120 0.40 -22.48 -3.20
N GLY A 121 1.34 -23.13 -3.90
CA GLY A 121 1.20 -24.53 -4.33
C GLY A 121 1.22 -25.54 -3.17
N ILE A 122 1.71 -25.15 -1.99
CA ILE A 122 1.77 -25.99 -0.79
C ILE A 122 0.68 -25.58 0.22
N PHE A 123 0.53 -24.27 0.44
CA PHE A 123 -0.49 -23.71 1.32
C PHE A 123 -1.13 -22.47 0.68
N GLU A 124 -2.37 -22.58 0.24
CA GLU A 124 -3.09 -21.50 -0.45
C GLU A 124 -3.30 -20.24 0.42
N PHE A 125 -3.53 -20.43 1.72
CA PHE A 125 -3.85 -19.33 2.65
C PHE A 125 -2.62 -18.58 3.19
N LEU A 126 -1.44 -19.22 3.16
CA LEU A 126 -0.25 -18.72 3.86
C LEU A 126 0.26 -17.38 3.28
N PRO A 127 0.36 -17.20 1.95
CA PRO A 127 0.86 -15.95 1.37
C PRO A 127 -0.07 -14.77 1.62
N SER A 128 -1.39 -14.98 1.59
CA SER A 128 -2.38 -13.93 1.86
C SER A 128 -2.34 -13.45 3.32
N ILE A 129 -2.19 -14.37 4.27
CA ILE A 129 -2.04 -14.03 5.70
C ILE A 129 -0.74 -13.25 5.93
N LEU A 130 0.37 -13.68 5.32
CA LEU A 130 1.66 -12.98 5.42
C LEU A 130 1.57 -11.56 4.85
N MET A 131 0.98 -11.39 3.67
CA MET A 131 0.79 -10.08 3.06
C MET A 131 -0.13 -9.19 3.90
N GLY A 132 -1.24 -9.73 4.43
CA GLY A 132 -2.13 -9.01 5.34
C GLY A 132 -1.42 -8.57 6.63
N ALA A 133 -0.62 -9.45 7.23
CA ALA A 133 0.16 -9.13 8.43
C ALA A 133 1.20 -8.03 8.17
N LEU A 134 1.90 -8.06 7.02
CA LEU A 134 2.83 -7.01 6.61
C LEU A 134 2.12 -5.66 6.42
N LEU A 135 0.92 -5.63 5.85
CA LEU A 135 0.13 -4.41 5.72
C LEU A 135 -0.28 -3.87 7.10
N LEU A 136 -0.75 -4.72 8.01
CA LEU A 136 -1.08 -4.31 9.38
C LEU A 136 0.14 -3.78 10.14
N LEU A 137 1.30 -4.43 9.98
CA LEU A 137 2.56 -3.96 10.53
C LEU A 137 2.90 -2.55 10.01
N SER A 138 2.73 -2.30 8.71
CA SER A 138 2.98 -0.99 8.12
C SER A 138 2.08 0.12 8.69
N VAL A 139 0.80 -0.19 8.95
CA VAL A 139 -0.14 0.72 9.59
C VAL A 139 0.31 1.01 11.03
N LEU A 140 0.71 -0.02 11.77
CA LEU A 140 1.19 0.12 13.14
C LEU A 140 2.46 0.98 13.22
N LEU A 141 3.40 0.80 12.30
CA LEU A 141 4.58 1.67 12.20
C LEU A 141 4.20 3.12 11.86
N CYS A 142 3.20 3.33 11.00
CA CYS A 142 2.76 4.68 10.63
C CYS A 142 2.12 5.44 11.81
N ILE A 143 1.55 4.74 12.81
CA ILE A 143 1.04 5.36 14.03
C ILE A 143 2.17 6.01 14.86
N PHE A 144 3.40 5.50 14.78
CA PHE A 144 4.55 6.11 15.44
C PHE A 144 5.08 7.34 14.70
N LEU A 145 4.69 7.56 13.45
CA LEU A 145 5.20 8.66 12.65
C LEU A 145 4.46 9.99 12.98
N PRO A 146 5.22 11.10 13.15
CA PRO A 146 4.64 12.40 13.49
C PRO A 146 3.89 12.99 12.29
N GLU A 147 2.74 13.60 12.55
CA GLU A 147 1.89 14.15 11.49
C GLU A 147 2.52 15.39 10.84
N THR A 148 2.62 15.40 9.51
CA THR A 148 3.23 16.51 8.73
C THR A 148 2.21 17.52 8.18
N PHE A 149 0.92 17.33 8.48
CA PHE A 149 -0.14 18.17 7.90
C PHE A 149 0.04 19.64 8.30
N ARG A 150 0.22 20.52 7.30
CA ARG A 150 0.46 21.97 7.41
C ARG A 150 1.75 22.39 8.13
N GLN A 151 2.74 21.51 8.25
CA GLN A 151 4.06 21.91 8.75
C GLN A 151 4.93 22.45 7.60
N PRO A 152 5.75 23.49 7.83
CA PRO A 152 6.72 23.94 6.83
C PRO A 152 7.71 22.81 6.55
N LEU A 153 8.11 22.64 5.28
CA LEU A 153 9.10 21.64 4.92
C LEU A 153 10.42 21.96 5.66
N PRO A 154 11.03 20.99 6.35
CA PRO A 154 12.31 21.21 6.99
C PRO A 154 13.38 21.36 5.91
N ASP A 155 13.95 22.56 5.79
CA ASP A 155 15.06 22.83 4.88
C ASP A 155 16.39 22.30 5.45
N THR A 156 16.46 22.16 6.78
CA THR A 156 17.67 21.73 7.50
C THR A 156 17.33 20.62 8.50
N ILE A 157 18.27 19.70 8.76
CA ILE A 157 18.12 18.57 9.70
C ILE A 157 17.66 19.03 11.11
N GLN A 158 18.09 20.23 11.53
CA GLN A 158 17.71 20.82 12.82
C GLN A 158 16.21 21.15 12.95
N GLN A 159 15.49 21.28 11.83
CA GLN A 159 14.05 21.58 11.79
C GLN A 159 13.18 20.33 11.77
N MET A 160 13.77 19.12 11.82
CA MET A 160 12.99 17.88 11.88
C MET A 160 12.16 17.85 13.17
N PRO A 161 10.85 17.55 13.08
CA PRO A 161 10.04 17.32 14.27
C PRO A 161 10.58 16.09 15.01
N LEU A 162 11.11 16.30 16.22
CA LEU A 162 11.48 15.22 17.12
C LEU A 162 10.24 14.37 17.42
N MET A 163 10.40 13.05 17.35
CA MET A 163 9.37 12.08 17.74
C MET A 163 8.99 12.35 19.20
N ARG A 164 7.88 13.07 19.43
CA ARG A 164 7.33 13.31 20.77
C ARG A 164 6.63 12.02 21.19
N TRP A 165 7.26 11.32 22.13
CA TRP A 165 6.71 10.16 22.82
C TRP A 165 5.49 10.54 23.66
#